data_AF-A0A2V9XAR9-F1
#
_entry.id   AF-A0A2V9XAR9-F1
#
_cell.length_a   1.000
_cell.length_b   1.000
_cell.length_c   1.000
_cell.angle_alpha   90.00
_cell.angle_beta   90.00
_cell.angle_gamma   90.00
#
_symmetry.space_group_name_H-M   'P 1'
#
loop_
_entity.id
_entity.type
_entity.pdbx_description
1 polymer ?
#
loop_
_entity_poly.entity_id
_entity_poly.type
_entity_poly.pdbx_seq_one_letter_code
_entity_poly.pdbx_strand_id
1 'polypeptide(L)'
;MQNHISLLKLFTVAALVTFAATSLRADDNKGLPSHSRLQAALKNVVTGGNNGGFGLNMWATIVNRDGVVTAVAFSGNQRGDQWPGSRVISAQKANTANAFSLKGLALSTANLYSAVQPGGSLFGLQESNPVDTSVAYGGASEDYGKSTDPMVGKKIGGINVFGGGLALYDTAGNIVGGIGVSGDSSCADHIIAWKVRHALNLDNVPG
;
A
#
# COMPACT_ATOMS: atom_id res chain seq x y z
N MET A 1 26.86 39.72 68.66
CA MET A 1 26.89 40.50 67.39
C MET A 1 27.08 39.53 66.24
N GLN A 2 26.10 39.49 65.33
CA GLN A 2 26.12 39.02 63.93
C GLN A 2 26.75 37.64 63.65
N ASN A 3 25.93 36.60 63.47
CA ASN A 3 25.41 36.11 62.18
C ASN A 3 26.52 35.70 61.20
N HIS A 4 26.57 34.42 60.83
CA HIS A 4 26.54 33.95 59.44
C HIS A 4 26.44 32.41 59.42
N ILE A 5 25.21 31.89 59.42
CA ILE A 5 24.92 30.50 59.07
C ILE A 5 24.97 30.41 57.54
N SER A 6 25.98 29.73 57.00
CA SER A 6 26.08 29.44 55.57
C SER A 6 25.11 28.30 55.24
N LEU A 7 23.97 28.62 54.63
CA LEU A 7 23.05 27.64 54.05
C LEU A 7 23.73 26.95 52.87
N LEU A 8 24.15 25.71 53.07
CA LEU A 8 24.54 24.80 52.00
C LEU A 8 23.27 24.42 51.23
N LYS A 9 23.03 25.03 50.07
CA LYS A 9 21.94 24.65 49.16
C LYS A 9 22.28 23.31 48.53
N LEU A 10 21.67 22.24 49.04
CA LEU A 10 21.71 20.91 48.44
C LEU A 10 20.89 20.95 47.14
N PHE A 11 21.54 21.05 45.99
CA PHE A 11 20.90 20.88 44.68
C PHE A 11 20.74 19.38 44.40
N THR A 12 19.57 18.84 44.72
CA THR A 12 19.18 17.49 44.32
C THR A 12 18.84 17.49 42.83
N VAL A 13 19.77 17.03 41.98
CA VAL A 13 19.51 16.79 40.56
C VAL A 13 18.73 15.47 40.45
N ALA A 14 17.41 15.56 40.30
CA ALA A 14 16.59 14.41 39.93
C ALA A 14 16.83 14.11 38.44
N ALA A 15 17.64 13.09 38.16
CA ALA A 15 17.83 12.59 36.80
C ALA A 15 16.52 11.94 36.31
N LEU A 16 15.78 12.64 35.46
CA LEU A 16 14.60 12.12 34.78
C LEU A 16 15.06 11.11 33.72
N VAL A 17 15.07 9.82 34.05
CA VAL A 17 15.32 8.76 33.07
C VAL A 17 14.04 8.59 32.25
N THR A 18 14.00 9.25 31.09
CA THR A 18 12.97 8.99 30.08
C THR A 18 13.22 7.62 29.46
N PHE A 19 12.47 6.61 29.89
CA PHE A 19 12.34 5.37 29.14
C PHE A 19 11.62 5.70 27.82
N ALA A 20 12.39 5.86 26.74
CA ALA A 20 11.84 5.81 25.40
C ALA A 20 11.34 4.38 25.18
N ALA A 21 10.02 4.18 25.26
CA ALA A 21 9.40 2.94 24.83
C ALA A 21 9.59 2.84 23.31
N THR A 22 10.66 2.19 22.86
CA THR A 22 10.75 1.71 21.49
C THR A 22 9.71 0.61 21.35
N SER A 23 8.54 0.97 20.82
CA SER A 23 7.60 -0.04 20.33
C SER A 23 8.34 -0.89 19.31
N LEU A 24 8.65 -2.15 19.66
CA LEU A 24 8.97 -3.16 18.67
C LEU A 24 7.73 -3.34 17.80
N ARG A 25 7.58 -2.54 16.74
CA ARG A 25 6.73 -2.96 15.62
C ARG A 25 7.47 -4.13 15.00
N ALA A 26 6.79 -5.27 14.84
CA ALA A 26 7.26 -6.27 13.90
C ALA A 26 7.52 -5.53 12.57
N ASP A 27 8.61 -5.87 11.88
CA ASP A 27 8.84 -5.32 10.54
C ASP A 27 7.78 -5.91 9.61
N ASP A 28 6.60 -5.28 9.57
CA ASP A 28 5.43 -5.72 8.81
C ASP A 28 5.70 -5.68 7.29
N ASN A 29 6.87 -5.19 6.88
CA ASN A 29 7.34 -5.23 5.49
C ASN A 29 8.10 -6.52 5.15
N LYS A 30 8.33 -7.42 6.13
CA LYS A 30 9.04 -8.67 5.93
C LYS A 30 8.34 -9.52 4.86
N GLY A 31 9.08 -9.83 3.79
CA GLY A 31 8.58 -10.64 2.66
C GLY A 31 7.91 -9.86 1.54
N LEU A 32 7.77 -8.53 1.66
CA LEU A 32 7.29 -7.67 0.57
C LEU A 32 8.44 -7.28 -0.37
N PRO A 33 8.17 -7.07 -1.67
CA PRO A 33 9.21 -6.74 -2.64
C PRO A 33 9.74 -5.32 -2.44
N SER A 34 11.00 -5.10 -2.83
CA SER A 34 11.54 -3.75 -2.99
C SER A 34 10.83 -3.00 -4.13
N HIS A 35 10.93 -1.67 -4.13
CA HIS A 35 10.49 -0.81 -5.24
C HIS A 35 11.02 -1.30 -6.59
N SER A 36 12.33 -1.58 -6.69
CA SER A 36 12.97 -2.02 -7.92
C SER A 36 12.42 -3.37 -8.43
N ARG A 37 12.14 -4.31 -7.52
CA ARG A 37 11.58 -5.61 -7.86
C ARG A 37 10.12 -5.50 -8.31
N LEU A 38 9.33 -4.65 -7.66
CA LEU A 38 7.97 -4.32 -8.10
C LEU A 38 7.99 -3.70 -9.50
N GLN A 39 8.86 -2.70 -9.72
CA GLN A 39 8.93 -2.00 -10.99
C GLN A 39 9.36 -2.93 -12.13
N ALA A 40 10.37 -3.77 -11.91
CA ALA A 40 10.81 -4.74 -12.90
C ALA A 40 9.70 -5.75 -13.25
N ALA A 41 9.01 -6.30 -12.25
CA ALA A 41 7.89 -7.22 -12.47
C ALA A 41 6.76 -6.55 -13.25
N LEU A 42 6.37 -5.33 -12.86
CA LEU A 42 5.33 -4.56 -13.54
C LEU A 42 5.70 -4.29 -15.00
N LYS A 43 6.92 -3.81 -15.26
CA LYS A 43 7.42 -3.55 -16.61
C LYS A 43 7.35 -4.80 -17.47
N ASN A 44 7.90 -5.91 -16.98
CA ASN A 44 7.93 -7.18 -17.73
C ASN A 44 6.51 -7.68 -18.07
N VAL A 45 5.56 -7.58 -17.14
CA VAL A 45 4.17 -8.00 -17.38
C VAL A 45 3.47 -7.10 -18.40
N VAL A 46 3.67 -5.79 -18.31
CA VAL A 46 3.06 -4.83 -19.25
C VAL A 46 3.63 -5.03 -20.66
N THR A 47 4.96 -5.10 -20.79
CA THR A 47 5.63 -5.32 -22.08
C THR A 47 5.37 -6.70 -22.67
N GLY A 48 5.17 -7.72 -21.82
CA GLY A 48 4.85 -9.08 -22.25
C GLY A 48 3.46 -9.22 -22.89
N GLY A 49 2.59 -8.21 -22.75
CA GLY A 49 1.28 -8.18 -23.39
C GLY A 49 0.33 -9.28 -22.91
N ASN A 50 -0.65 -9.63 -23.75
CA ASN A 50 -1.73 -10.58 -23.44
C ASN A 50 -2.46 -10.24 -22.14
N ASN A 51 -2.66 -8.95 -21.89
CA ASN A 51 -3.31 -8.41 -20.70
C ASN A 51 -4.78 -8.02 -20.96
N GLY A 52 -5.22 -8.07 -22.22
CA GLY A 52 -6.46 -7.45 -22.67
C GLY A 52 -6.36 -5.91 -22.62
N GLY A 53 -7.52 -5.25 -22.68
CA GLY A 53 -7.60 -3.80 -22.51
C GLY A 53 -6.96 -3.00 -23.64
N PHE A 54 -6.50 -1.81 -23.31
CA PHE A 54 -5.99 -0.79 -24.22
C PHE A 54 -4.47 -0.89 -24.47
N GLY A 55 -3.74 -1.66 -23.66
CA GLY A 55 -2.29 -1.82 -23.77
C GLY A 55 -1.52 -0.63 -23.22
N LEU A 56 -2.04 0.00 -22.16
CA LEU A 56 -1.46 1.21 -21.56
C LEU A 56 -0.39 0.89 -20.52
N ASN A 57 0.40 1.91 -20.17
CA ASN A 57 1.28 1.85 -19.02
C ASN A 57 0.49 1.94 -17.71
N MET A 58 1.06 1.36 -16.65
CA MET A 58 0.37 1.10 -15.40
C MET A 58 1.09 1.72 -14.20
N TRP A 59 0.32 2.02 -13.16
CA TRP A 59 0.79 2.18 -11.79
C TRP A 59 0.60 0.89 -11.01
N ALA A 60 1.52 0.59 -10.10
CA ALA A 60 1.34 -0.45 -9.08
C ALA A 60 1.72 0.08 -7.70
N THR A 61 0.93 -0.29 -6.70
CA THR A 61 1.18 0.03 -5.29
C THR A 61 1.16 -1.24 -4.46
N ILE A 62 2.08 -1.36 -3.51
CA ILE A 62 2.09 -2.40 -2.47
C ILE A 62 1.79 -1.72 -1.13
N VAL A 63 0.89 -2.34 -0.36
CA VAL A 63 0.69 -2.04 1.06
C VAL A 63 1.06 -3.27 1.88
N ASN A 64 1.59 -3.06 3.08
CA ASN A 64 1.77 -4.13 4.06
C ASN A 64 0.45 -4.49 4.77
N ARG A 65 0.51 -5.46 5.68
CA ARG A 65 -0.67 -5.93 6.43
C ARG A 65 -1.37 -4.82 7.20
N ASP A 66 -0.61 -3.84 7.69
CA ASP A 66 -1.08 -2.66 8.41
C ASP A 66 -1.71 -1.57 7.50
N GLY A 67 -1.70 -1.75 6.18
CA GLY A 67 -2.18 -0.78 5.20
C GLY A 67 -1.19 0.36 4.93
N VAL A 68 0.06 0.22 5.36
CA VAL A 68 1.13 1.18 5.07
C VAL A 68 1.67 0.92 3.68
N VAL A 69 1.73 1.95 2.84
CA VAL A 69 2.33 1.84 1.49
C VAL A 69 3.82 1.58 1.62
N THR A 70 4.31 0.54 0.95
CA THR A 70 5.74 0.15 0.99
C THR A 70 6.46 0.40 -0.32
N ALA A 71 5.73 0.40 -1.44
CA ALA A 71 6.28 0.71 -2.75
C ALA A 71 5.18 1.24 -3.69
N VAL A 72 5.55 2.23 -4.51
CA VAL A 72 4.75 2.71 -5.65
C VAL A 72 5.66 2.71 -6.86
N ALA A 73 5.23 2.11 -7.97
CA ALA A 73 6.01 2.02 -9.20
C ALA A 73 5.13 2.25 -10.43
N PHE A 74 5.77 2.54 -11.56
CA PHE A 74 5.12 2.60 -12.87
C PHE A 74 5.88 1.84 -13.96
N SER A 75 5.16 1.44 -15.02
CA SER A 75 5.72 0.66 -16.13
C SER A 75 6.36 1.53 -17.23
N GLY A 76 5.93 2.79 -17.38
CA GLY A 76 6.49 3.70 -18.37
C GLY A 76 7.95 4.10 -18.11
N ASN A 77 8.47 4.97 -18.97
CA ASN A 77 9.79 5.58 -18.79
C ASN A 77 9.73 6.75 -17.82
N GLN A 78 8.60 7.46 -17.77
CA GLN A 78 8.36 8.60 -16.89
C GLN A 78 6.95 8.56 -16.29
N ARG A 79 6.73 9.36 -15.23
CA ARG A 79 5.47 9.35 -14.47
C ARG A 79 4.21 9.66 -15.30
N GLY A 80 4.38 10.35 -16.43
CA GLY A 80 3.29 10.79 -17.30
C GLY A 80 2.93 9.79 -18.41
N ASP A 81 3.66 8.69 -18.57
CA ASP A 81 3.40 7.71 -19.64
C ASP A 81 2.20 6.80 -19.36
N GLN A 82 1.71 6.82 -18.12
CA GLN A 82 0.52 6.17 -17.62
C GLN A 82 -0.45 7.23 -17.10
N TRP A 83 -1.74 6.91 -16.97
CA TRP A 83 -2.73 7.88 -16.49
C TRP A 83 -2.37 8.42 -15.09
N PRO A 84 -2.21 9.75 -14.91
CA PRO A 84 -1.80 10.31 -13.62
C PRO A 84 -2.76 9.99 -12.47
N GLY A 85 -4.07 9.94 -12.75
CA GLY A 85 -5.09 9.59 -11.76
C GLY A 85 -4.99 8.15 -11.24
N SER A 86 -4.32 7.26 -11.98
CA SER A 86 -4.22 5.85 -11.62
C SER A 86 -3.25 5.56 -10.47
N ARG A 87 -2.36 6.49 -10.10
CA ARG A 87 -1.49 6.32 -8.92
C ARG A 87 -2.32 6.09 -7.65
N VAL A 88 -3.24 7.00 -7.34
CA VAL A 88 -4.10 6.92 -6.15
C VAL A 88 -5.08 5.75 -6.26
N ILE A 89 -5.59 5.45 -7.46
CA ILE A 89 -6.48 4.28 -7.68
C ILE A 89 -5.73 2.97 -7.38
N SER A 90 -4.48 2.82 -7.83
CA SER A 90 -3.67 1.63 -7.54
C SER A 90 -3.46 1.45 -6.04
N ALA A 91 -3.25 2.55 -5.30
CA ALA A 91 -3.09 2.52 -3.85
C ALA A 91 -4.38 2.13 -3.12
N GLN A 92 -5.54 2.65 -3.54
CA GLN A 92 -6.84 2.26 -3.00
C GLN A 92 -7.14 0.78 -3.25
N LYS A 93 -6.83 0.26 -4.44
CA LYS A 93 -7.00 -1.16 -4.77
C LYS A 93 -6.12 -2.05 -3.89
N ALA A 94 -4.87 -1.66 -3.66
CA ALA A 94 -3.96 -2.36 -2.76
C ALA A 94 -4.50 -2.38 -1.32
N ASN A 95 -4.93 -1.21 -0.82
CA ASN A 95 -5.51 -1.06 0.50
C ASN A 95 -6.77 -1.91 0.67
N THR A 96 -7.67 -1.91 -0.32
CA THR A 96 -8.92 -2.69 -0.31
C THR A 96 -8.64 -4.19 -0.24
N ALA A 97 -7.75 -4.68 -1.11
CA ALA A 97 -7.45 -6.10 -1.17
C ALA A 97 -6.80 -6.60 0.13
N ASN A 98 -5.92 -5.78 0.74
CA ASN A 98 -5.39 -6.04 2.08
C ASN A 98 -6.49 -6.01 3.15
N ALA A 99 -7.37 -5.01 3.14
CA ALA A 99 -8.37 -4.80 4.18
C ALA A 99 -9.43 -5.91 4.26
N PHE A 100 -9.85 -6.46 3.11
CA PHE A 100 -10.96 -7.42 3.04
C PHE A 100 -10.54 -8.86 2.74
N SER A 101 -9.25 -9.15 2.75
CA SER A 101 -8.73 -10.52 2.69
C SER A 101 -8.26 -11.00 4.06
N LEU A 102 -8.36 -12.31 4.26
CA LEU A 102 -7.94 -13.01 5.47
C LEU A 102 -7.00 -14.17 5.10
N LYS A 103 -6.41 -14.82 6.11
CA LYS A 103 -5.56 -16.00 5.91
C LYS A 103 -6.27 -17.11 5.12
N GLY A 104 -7.58 -17.32 5.37
CA GLY A 104 -8.41 -18.30 4.66
C GLY A 104 -9.37 -17.69 3.62
N LEU A 105 -9.18 -16.43 3.23
CA LEU A 105 -10.06 -15.75 2.27
C LEU A 105 -9.25 -14.81 1.38
N ALA A 106 -9.06 -15.16 0.11
CA ALA A 106 -8.46 -14.27 -0.88
C ALA A 106 -9.56 -13.52 -1.64
N LEU A 107 -9.75 -12.24 -1.32
CA LEU A 107 -10.75 -11.41 -1.97
C LEU A 107 -10.07 -10.39 -2.89
N SER A 108 -10.46 -10.40 -4.17
CA SER A 108 -10.04 -9.37 -5.11
C SER A 108 -11.01 -8.19 -5.12
N THR A 109 -10.52 -7.01 -5.47
CA THR A 109 -11.41 -5.84 -5.64
C THR A 109 -12.46 -6.05 -6.73
N ALA A 110 -12.22 -6.95 -7.70
CA ALA A 110 -13.21 -7.32 -8.70
C ALA A 110 -14.41 -8.08 -8.08
N ASN A 111 -14.19 -8.89 -7.03
CA ASN A 111 -15.26 -9.63 -6.37
C ASN A 111 -16.26 -8.71 -5.65
N LEU A 112 -15.86 -7.49 -5.29
CA LEU A 112 -16.73 -6.53 -4.62
C LEU A 112 -17.79 -5.94 -5.55
N TYR A 113 -17.54 -5.92 -6.87
CA TYR A 113 -18.35 -5.16 -7.82
C TYR A 113 -19.86 -5.43 -7.70
N SER A 114 -20.27 -6.70 -7.62
CA SER A 114 -21.69 -7.06 -7.55
C SER A 114 -22.32 -6.70 -6.22
N ALA A 115 -21.60 -6.90 -5.11
CA ALA A 115 -22.11 -6.66 -3.75
C ALA A 115 -22.34 -5.17 -3.45
N VAL A 116 -21.65 -4.27 -4.16
CA VAL A 116 -21.72 -2.81 -3.96
C VAL A 116 -22.67 -2.09 -4.91
N GLN A 117 -23.36 -2.79 -5.82
CA GLN A 117 -24.39 -2.19 -6.68
C GLN A 117 -25.63 -1.81 -5.87
N PRO A 118 -26.48 -0.85 -6.34
CA PRO A 118 -27.75 -0.54 -5.68
C PRO A 118 -28.57 -1.81 -5.39
N GLY A 119 -28.99 -1.99 -4.13
CA GLY A 119 -29.69 -3.18 -3.64
C GLY A 119 -28.78 -4.35 -3.20
N GLY A 120 -27.46 -4.25 -3.41
CA GLY A 120 -26.47 -5.19 -2.89
C GLY A 120 -26.20 -5.00 -1.39
N SER A 121 -25.77 -6.07 -0.72
CA SER A 121 -25.54 -6.07 0.73
C SER A 121 -24.41 -5.16 1.20
N LEU A 122 -23.50 -4.77 0.30
CA LEU A 122 -22.37 -3.87 0.57
C LEU A 122 -22.50 -2.55 -0.21
N PHE A 123 -23.71 -2.17 -0.63
CA PHE A 123 -23.94 -0.87 -1.26
C PHE A 123 -23.38 0.28 -0.40
N GLY A 124 -22.54 1.13 -0.99
CA GLY A 124 -21.86 2.22 -0.28
C GLY A 124 -20.49 1.86 0.34
N LEU A 125 -20.00 0.62 0.18
CA LEU A 125 -18.71 0.20 0.74
C LEU A 125 -17.54 1.14 0.35
N GLN A 126 -17.54 1.66 -0.87
CA GLN A 126 -16.53 2.61 -1.36
C GLN A 126 -16.46 3.94 -0.56
N GLU A 127 -17.50 4.26 0.21
CA GLU A 127 -17.62 5.49 1.00
C GLU A 127 -17.16 5.30 2.46
N SER A 128 -16.92 4.06 2.88
CA SER A 128 -16.72 3.70 4.30
C SER A 128 -15.35 4.04 4.87
N ASN A 129 -14.28 3.91 4.08
CA ASN A 129 -12.90 4.16 4.50
C ASN A 129 -12.29 5.17 3.52
N PRO A 130 -12.26 6.47 3.85
CA PRO A 130 -11.83 7.50 2.91
C PRO A 130 -10.34 7.42 2.58
N VAL A 131 -9.97 8.01 1.45
CA VAL A 131 -8.57 8.28 1.09
C VAL A 131 -8.03 9.42 1.96
N ASP A 132 -6.83 9.27 2.51
CA ASP A 132 -6.10 10.38 3.11
C ASP A 132 -5.52 11.27 2.00
N THR A 133 -6.13 12.43 1.79
CA THR A 133 -5.74 13.37 0.73
C THR A 133 -4.36 14.00 0.95
N SER A 134 -3.92 14.13 2.21
CA SER A 134 -2.59 14.65 2.54
C SER A 134 -1.48 13.67 2.13
N VAL A 135 -1.78 12.37 2.19
CA VAL A 135 -0.90 11.29 1.74
C VAL A 135 -1.00 11.14 0.21
N ALA A 136 -2.21 11.16 -0.33
CA ALA A 136 -2.46 10.95 -1.75
C ALA A 136 -1.79 11.99 -2.64
N TYR A 137 -1.85 13.26 -2.23
CA TYR A 137 -1.41 14.41 -3.04
C TYR A 137 -0.23 15.17 -2.41
N GLY A 138 0.37 14.61 -1.35
CA GLY A 138 1.52 15.23 -0.69
C GLY A 138 2.82 15.11 -1.50
N GLY A 139 3.78 15.96 -1.15
CA GLY A 139 5.14 15.95 -1.70
C GLY A 139 5.25 16.39 -3.17
N ALA A 140 6.47 16.34 -3.70
CA ALA A 140 6.77 16.74 -5.06
C ALA A 140 6.25 15.69 -6.06
N SER A 141 5.55 16.12 -7.12
CA SER A 141 5.00 15.21 -8.13
C SER A 141 6.10 14.49 -8.92
N GLU A 142 7.31 15.04 -8.95
CA GLU A 142 8.50 14.45 -9.56
C GLU A 142 8.91 13.14 -8.86
N ASP A 143 8.53 12.95 -7.60
CA ASP A 143 8.86 11.76 -6.82
C ASP A 143 7.82 10.64 -6.93
N TYR A 144 6.70 10.90 -7.59
CA TYR A 144 5.62 9.92 -7.73
C TYR A 144 6.10 8.70 -8.52
N GLY A 145 5.98 7.52 -7.91
CA GLY A 145 6.41 6.23 -8.45
C GLY A 145 7.90 5.93 -8.35
N LYS A 146 8.68 6.78 -7.67
CA LYS A 146 10.07 6.48 -7.29
C LYS A 146 10.11 5.78 -5.93
N SER A 147 11.30 5.31 -5.52
CA SER A 147 11.51 4.77 -4.17
C SER A 147 11.23 5.78 -3.06
N THR A 148 11.22 7.07 -3.39
CA THR A 148 10.90 8.21 -2.51
C THR A 148 9.47 8.70 -2.65
N ASP A 149 8.57 7.92 -3.25
CA ASP A 149 7.17 8.31 -3.42
C ASP A 149 6.56 8.76 -2.07
N PRO A 150 5.89 9.93 -2.00
CA PRO A 150 5.39 10.50 -0.74
C PRO A 150 4.33 9.68 0.02
N MET A 151 3.73 8.66 -0.63
CA MET A 151 2.86 7.69 0.03
C MET A 151 3.65 6.67 0.87
N VAL A 152 4.90 6.37 0.50
CA VAL A 152 5.71 5.33 1.18
C VAL A 152 5.88 5.66 2.65
N GLY A 153 5.62 4.67 3.50
CA GLY A 153 5.65 4.80 4.96
C GLY A 153 4.37 5.38 5.57
N LYS A 154 3.32 5.65 4.78
CA LYS A 154 2.04 6.20 5.25
C LYS A 154 0.86 5.30 4.88
N LYS A 155 -0.25 5.45 5.59
CA LYS A 155 -1.51 4.77 5.28
C LYS A 155 -2.33 5.63 4.33
N ILE A 156 -2.60 5.12 3.13
CA ILE A 156 -3.36 5.85 2.10
C ILE A 156 -4.88 5.79 2.31
N GLY A 157 -5.39 4.71 2.92
CA GLY A 157 -6.82 4.48 3.05
C GLY A 157 -7.52 4.27 1.69
N GLY A 158 -8.82 4.52 1.66
CA GLY A 158 -9.65 4.39 0.46
C GLY A 158 -10.07 2.95 0.14
N ILE A 159 -11.29 2.81 -0.39
CA ILE A 159 -11.81 1.55 -0.92
C ILE A 159 -12.07 1.67 -2.42
N ASN A 160 -11.62 0.68 -3.19
CA ASN A 160 -11.88 0.56 -4.62
C ASN A 160 -12.54 -0.78 -4.94
N VAL A 161 -13.66 -0.73 -5.67
CA VAL A 161 -14.60 -1.85 -5.83
C VAL A 161 -14.62 -2.42 -7.25
N PHE A 162 -13.58 -2.14 -8.04
CA PHE A 162 -13.38 -2.71 -9.37
C PHE A 162 -11.98 -3.32 -9.52
N GLY A 163 -11.84 -4.21 -10.51
CA GLY A 163 -10.67 -5.08 -10.66
C GLY A 163 -9.32 -4.38 -10.68
N GLY A 164 -8.30 -5.04 -10.11
CA GLY A 164 -6.91 -4.57 -10.06
C GLY A 164 -6.25 -4.66 -8.69
N GLY A 165 -6.99 -4.95 -7.62
CA GLY A 165 -6.44 -5.19 -6.28
C GLY A 165 -6.48 -6.67 -5.89
N LEU A 166 -5.37 -7.18 -5.35
CA LEU A 166 -5.20 -8.56 -4.89
C LEU A 166 -4.42 -8.61 -3.58
N ALA A 167 -4.84 -9.45 -2.63
CA ALA A 167 -4.04 -9.73 -1.45
C ALA A 167 -2.79 -10.55 -1.80
N LEU A 168 -1.74 -10.34 -1.01
CA LEU A 168 -0.42 -10.95 -1.15
C LEU A 168 -0.24 -12.02 -0.07
N TYR A 169 0.14 -13.23 -0.50
CA TYR A 169 0.36 -14.37 0.37
C TYR A 169 1.78 -14.91 0.18
N ASP A 170 2.55 -14.98 1.27
CA ASP A 170 3.90 -15.55 1.24
C ASP A 170 3.89 -17.07 0.99
N THR A 171 5.06 -17.67 0.83
CA THR A 171 5.19 -19.12 0.57
C THR A 171 4.69 -20.01 1.71
N ALA A 172 4.44 -19.45 2.90
CA ALA A 172 3.83 -20.15 4.02
C ALA A 172 2.29 -19.97 4.08
N GLY A 173 1.71 -19.28 3.09
CA GLY A 173 0.28 -18.98 3.01
C GLY A 173 -0.17 -17.89 3.99
N ASN A 174 0.75 -17.10 4.55
CA ASN A 174 0.38 -15.96 5.39
C ASN A 174 0.05 -14.76 4.50
N ILE A 175 -1.05 -14.08 4.81
CA ILE A 175 -1.35 -12.78 4.22
C ILE A 175 -0.35 -11.75 4.73
N VAL A 176 0.40 -11.12 3.81
CA VAL A 176 1.47 -10.15 4.15
C VAL A 176 1.15 -8.73 3.67
N GLY A 177 0.09 -8.55 2.87
CA GLY A 177 -0.30 -7.23 2.37
C GLY A 177 -1.24 -7.30 1.18
N GLY A 178 -1.21 -6.25 0.35
CA GLY A 178 -1.99 -6.15 -0.88
C GLY A 178 -1.22 -5.44 -1.99
N ILE A 179 -1.47 -5.87 -3.22
CA ILE A 179 -1.06 -5.15 -4.44
C ILE A 179 -2.28 -4.55 -5.10
N GLY A 180 -2.14 -3.36 -5.67
CA GLY A 180 -3.12 -2.75 -6.54
C GLY A 180 -2.45 -2.22 -7.80
N VAL A 181 -3.11 -2.44 -8.94
CA VAL A 181 -2.68 -1.99 -10.26
C VAL A 181 -3.77 -1.15 -10.89
N SER A 182 -3.39 -0.06 -11.55
CA SER A 182 -4.31 0.77 -12.34
C SER A 182 -3.60 1.49 -13.47
N GLY A 183 -4.29 1.60 -14.61
CA GLY A 183 -3.80 2.33 -15.78
C GLY A 183 -4.52 1.97 -17.08
N ASP A 184 -5.42 0.98 -17.04
CA ASP A 184 -6.16 0.48 -18.19
C ASP A 184 -7.62 0.19 -17.77
N SER A 185 -8.37 -0.57 -18.56
CA SER A 185 -9.64 -1.18 -18.18
C SER A 185 -9.50 -2.02 -16.91
N SER A 186 -10.58 -2.12 -16.12
CA SER A 186 -10.57 -2.87 -14.85
C SER A 186 -10.23 -4.36 -15.00
N CYS A 187 -10.58 -4.96 -16.14
CA CYS A 187 -10.20 -6.34 -16.47
C CYS A 187 -8.69 -6.45 -16.71
N ALA A 188 -8.10 -5.55 -17.48
CA ALA A 188 -6.65 -5.53 -17.73
C ALA A 188 -5.87 -5.21 -16.45
N ASP A 189 -6.33 -4.24 -15.65
CA ASP A 189 -5.80 -3.94 -14.32
C ASP A 189 -5.73 -5.21 -13.46
N HIS A 190 -6.81 -6.02 -13.43
CA HIS A 190 -6.86 -7.26 -12.65
C HIS A 190 -5.91 -8.34 -13.19
N ILE A 191 -5.86 -8.54 -14.51
CA ILE A 191 -4.96 -9.53 -15.13
C ILE A 191 -3.50 -9.15 -14.87
N ILE A 192 -3.15 -7.88 -15.00
CA ILE A 192 -1.79 -7.38 -14.74
C ILE A 192 -1.45 -7.55 -13.26
N ALA A 193 -2.34 -7.19 -12.34
CA ALA A 193 -2.14 -7.44 -10.91
C ALA A 193 -1.90 -8.92 -10.61
N TRP A 194 -2.66 -9.82 -11.24
CA TRP A 194 -2.52 -11.26 -11.07
C TRP A 194 -1.15 -11.77 -11.55
N LYS A 195 -0.73 -11.37 -12.77
CA LYS A 195 0.58 -11.73 -13.33
C LYS A 195 1.75 -11.15 -12.51
N VAL A 196 1.63 -9.90 -12.04
CA VAL A 196 2.65 -9.27 -11.20
C VAL A 196 2.75 -9.98 -9.85
N ARG A 197 1.61 -10.29 -9.21
CA ARG A 197 1.60 -11.05 -7.94
C ARG A 197 2.29 -12.40 -8.10
N HIS A 198 2.03 -13.10 -9.20
CA HIS A 198 2.70 -14.37 -9.53
C HIS A 198 4.21 -14.19 -9.76
N ALA A 199 4.62 -13.20 -10.55
CA ALA A 199 6.04 -12.90 -10.79
C ALA A 199 6.82 -12.54 -9.52
N LEU A 200 6.12 -12.08 -8.48
CA LEU A 200 6.66 -11.76 -7.17
C LEU A 200 6.65 -12.95 -6.19
N ASN A 201 6.08 -14.10 -6.58
CA ASN A 201 5.89 -15.29 -5.74
C ASN A 201 5.03 -15.00 -4.49
N LEU A 202 3.97 -14.21 -4.68
CA LEU A 202 3.04 -13.78 -3.61
C LEU A 202 1.60 -14.23 -3.86
N ASP A 203 1.42 -15.24 -4.70
CA ASP A 203 0.15 -15.79 -5.16
C ASP A 203 -0.24 -17.11 -4.47
N ASN A 204 0.37 -17.42 -3.32
CA ASN A 204 0.08 -18.60 -2.48
C ASN A 204 -1.27 -18.47 -1.74
N VAL A 205 -2.34 -18.21 -2.49
CA VAL A 205 -3.69 -17.96 -1.98
C VAL A 205 -4.27 -19.21 -1.31
N PRO A 206 -5.13 -19.06 -0.28
CA PRO A 206 -5.92 -20.17 0.24
C PRO A 206 -6.82 -20.75 -0.85
N GLY A 207 -6.95 -22.09 -0.84
CA GLY A 207 -7.81 -22.86 -1.75
C GLY A 207 -9.27 -22.90 -1.29
#